data_AF-A0A1X9SYG7-F1
#
_entry.id   AF-A0A1X9SYG7-F1
#
_cell.length_a   1.000
_cell.length_b   1.000
_cell.length_c   1.000
_cell.angle_alpha   90.00
_cell.angle_beta   90.00
_cell.angle_gamma   90.00
#
_symmetry.space_group_name_H-M   'P 1'
#
loop_
_entity.id
_entity.type
_entity.pdbx_description
1 polymer ?
#
loop_
_entity_poly.entity_id
_entity_poly.type
_entity_poly.pdbx_seq_one_letter_code
_entity_poly.pdbx_strand_id
1 'polypeptide(L)'
;MQIEIKNLIIQTIKTIKKDAIVDENSYIFGRSNALFDSIGLLELVVELEEAIYDKFGKNISLSDKKAMSQKTSPFININSLSRYIQKSLNE
;
A
#
# COMPACT_ATOMS: atom_id res chain seq x y z
N MET A 1 -8.05 -4.25 13.27
CA MET A 1 -6.72 -3.89 12.74
C MET A 1 -6.51 -4.23 11.25
N GLN A 2 -6.42 -5.49 10.82
CA GLN A 2 -6.11 -5.79 9.41
C GLN A 2 -7.19 -5.28 8.42
N ILE A 3 -8.47 -5.40 8.76
CA ILE A 3 -9.59 -4.86 7.96
C ILE A 3 -9.47 -3.34 7.82
N GLU A 4 -9.05 -2.65 8.87
CA GLU A 4 -8.93 -1.18 8.87
C GLU A 4 -7.78 -0.68 8.02
N ILE A 5 -6.67 -1.44 7.99
CA ILE A 5 -5.52 -1.18 7.12
C ILE A 5 -5.91 -1.43 5.66
N LYS A 6 -6.61 -2.53 5.35
CA LYS A 6 -7.13 -2.80 4.01
C LYS A 6 -8.04 -1.66 3.52
N ASN A 7 -8.98 -1.24 4.36
CA ASN A 7 -9.87 -0.13 4.04
C ASN A 7 -9.09 1.17 3.81
N LEU A 8 -8.07 1.45 4.62
CA LEU A 8 -7.21 2.60 4.42
C LEU A 8 -6.54 2.56 3.04
N ILE A 9 -5.91 1.42 2.69
CA ILE A 9 -5.25 1.24 1.39
C ILE A 9 -6.22 1.47 0.23
N ILE A 10 -7.42 0.88 0.29
CA ILE A 10 -8.43 1.04 -0.76
C ILE A 10 -8.86 2.50 -0.90
N GLN A 11 -9.05 3.22 0.22
CA GLN A 11 -9.42 4.64 0.20
C GLN A 11 -8.30 5.50 -0.39
N THR A 12 -7.05 5.27 0.00
CA THR A 12 -5.89 5.97 -0.56
C THR A 12 -5.78 5.73 -2.07
N ILE A 13 -5.90 4.47 -2.51
CA ILE A 13 -5.87 4.14 -3.94
C ILE A 13 -7.01 4.83 -4.70
N LYS A 14 -8.23 4.87 -4.15
CA LYS A 14 -9.36 5.58 -4.78
C LYS A 14 -9.17 7.09 -4.81
N THR A 15 -8.41 7.66 -3.87
CA THR A 15 -8.08 9.08 -3.86
C THR A 15 -7.17 9.43 -5.04
N ILE A 16 -6.15 8.59 -5.27
CA ILE A 16 -5.20 8.75 -6.39
C ILE A 16 -5.84 8.36 -7.72
N LYS A 17 -6.63 7.28 -7.74
CA LYS A 17 -7.33 6.74 -8.92
C LYS A 17 -8.84 6.70 -8.70
N LYS A 18 -9.50 7.85 -8.86
CA LYS A 18 -10.95 8.04 -8.63
C LYS A 18 -11.84 7.06 -9.38
N ASP A 19 -11.45 6.65 -10.59
CA ASP A 19 -12.24 5.75 -11.44
C ASP A 19 -11.82 4.27 -11.35
N ALA A 20 -10.87 3.92 -10.49
CA ALA A 20 -10.41 2.54 -10.38
C ALA A 20 -11.40 1.67 -9.59
N ILE A 21 -11.79 0.53 -10.18
CA ILE A 21 -12.44 -0.56 -9.46
C ILE A 21 -11.35 -1.36 -8.76
N VAL A 22 -11.30 -1.28 -7.43
CA VAL A 22 -10.24 -1.84 -6.61
C VAL A 22 -10.84 -2.83 -5.62
N ASP A 23 -10.32 -4.06 -5.65
CA ASP A 23 -10.65 -5.15 -4.73
C ASP A 23 -9.40 -5.64 -3.98
N GLU A 24 -9.56 -6.47 -2.95
CA GLU A 24 -8.44 -6.92 -2.10
C GLU A 24 -7.38 -7.78 -2.81
N ASN A 25 -7.71 -8.34 -3.98
CA ASN A 25 -6.82 -9.11 -4.85
C ASN A 25 -6.31 -8.30 -6.03
N SER A 26 -6.74 -7.04 -6.19
CA SER A 26 -6.23 -6.14 -7.22
C SER A 26 -4.71 -5.98 -7.09
N TYR A 27 -4.03 -6.09 -8.23
CA TYR A 27 -2.58 -5.96 -8.29
C TYR A 27 -2.18 -4.49 -8.19
N ILE A 28 -1.29 -4.16 -7.27
CA ILE A 28 -0.80 -2.80 -7.07
C ILE A 28 0.35 -2.52 -8.04
N PHE A 29 1.30 -3.45 -8.21
CA PHE A 29 2.48 -3.30 -9.07
C PHE A 29 2.91 -4.61 -9.75
N GLY A 30 3.64 -4.50 -10.88
CA GLY A 30 4.44 -5.59 -11.48
C GLY A 30 3.74 -6.53 -12.49
N ARG A 31 2.41 -6.49 -12.61
CA ARG A 31 1.67 -7.19 -13.69
C ARG A 31 1.14 -6.20 -14.72
N SER A 32 0.82 -6.68 -15.92
CA SER A 32 0.29 -5.86 -17.02
C SER A 32 -0.99 -5.09 -16.66
N ASN A 33 -1.76 -5.57 -15.69
CA ASN A 33 -3.00 -4.95 -15.19
C ASN A 33 -2.82 -4.34 -13.79
N ALA A 34 -1.59 -4.01 -13.40
CA ALA A 34 -1.33 -3.37 -12.12
C ALA A 34 -1.94 -1.96 -12.09
N LEU A 35 -2.41 -1.57 -10.91
CA LEU A 35 -3.00 -0.26 -10.69
C LEU A 35 -1.97 0.86 -10.81
N PHE A 36 -0.71 0.62 -10.43
CA PHE A 36 0.33 1.63 -10.43
C PHE A 36 1.55 1.19 -11.23
N ASP A 37 2.18 2.16 -11.89
CA ASP A 37 3.52 2.05 -12.45
C ASP A 37 4.56 2.50 -11.41
N SER A 38 5.83 2.62 -11.80
CA SER A 38 6.90 2.96 -10.84
C SER A 38 6.73 4.34 -10.20
N ILE A 39 6.16 5.32 -10.93
CA ILE A 39 5.96 6.68 -10.42
C ILE A 39 4.71 6.72 -9.54
N GLY A 40 3.60 6.14 -10.00
CA GLY A 40 2.37 6.07 -9.20
C GLY A 40 2.54 5.24 -7.93
N LEU A 41 3.47 4.28 -7.91
CA LEU A 41 3.79 3.54 -6.70
C LEU A 41 4.47 4.43 -5.65
N LEU A 42 5.33 5.36 -6.08
CA LEU A 42 5.95 6.34 -5.18
C LEU A 42 4.90 7.26 -4.56
N GLU A 43 3.96 7.76 -5.37
CA GLU A 43 2.83 8.56 -4.89
C GLU A 43 1.98 7.80 -3.88
N LEU A 44 1.61 6.54 -4.19
CA LEU A 44 0.87 5.68 -3.27
C LEU A 44 1.61 5.47 -1.95
N VAL A 45 2.93 5.29 -1.98
CA VAL A 45 3.75 5.08 -0.79
C VAL A 45 3.70 6.30 0.13
N VAL A 46 3.91 7.50 -0.41
CA VAL A 46 3.90 8.75 0.37
C VAL A 46 2.52 8.97 0.99
N GLU A 47 1.46 8.87 0.19
CA GLU A 47 0.07 9.01 0.66
C GLU A 47 -0.31 7.97 1.73
N LEU A 48 0.18 6.73 1.61
CA LEU A 48 -0.04 5.70 2.63
C LEU A 48 0.69 6.00 3.94
N GLU A 49 1.94 6.45 3.88
CA GLU A 49 2.71 6.80 5.09
C GLU A 49 2.02 7.92 5.86
N GLU A 50 1.54 8.96 5.16
CA GLU A 50 0.76 10.05 5.74
C GLU A 50 -0.58 9.56 6.30
N ALA A 51 -1.37 8.82 5.51
CA ALA A 51 -2.67 8.32 5.96
C ALA A 51 -2.57 7.35 7.16
N ILE A 52 -1.48 6.60 7.25
CA ILE A 52 -1.19 5.71 8.39
C ILE A 52 -0.79 6.53 9.61
N TYR A 53 0.02 7.57 9.45
CA TYR A 53 0.37 8.48 10.52
C TYR A 53 -0.87 9.18 11.07
N ASP A 54 -1.73 9.71 10.20
CA ASP A 54 -2.97 10.38 10.61
C ASP A 54 -3.94 9.45 11.34
N LYS A 55 -4.03 8.18 10.89
CA LYS A 55 -4.98 7.21 11.46
C LYS A 55 -4.48 6.50 12.72
N PHE A 56 -3.20 6.15 12.77
CA PHE A 56 -2.62 5.30 13.81
C PHE A 56 -1.60 6.02 14.69
N GLY A 57 -1.21 7.26 14.36
CA GLY A 57 -0.20 8.04 15.07
C GLY A 57 1.21 7.47 14.97
N LYS A 58 1.46 6.54 14.05
CA LYS A 58 2.75 5.87 13.86
C LYS A 58 3.35 6.24 12.52
N ASN A 59 4.60 6.69 12.55
CA ASN A 59 5.38 6.91 11.33
C ASN A 59 6.05 5.59 10.94
N ILE A 60 5.72 5.07 9.76
CA ILE A 60 6.36 3.87 9.19
C ILE A 60 7.04 4.25 7.88
N SER A 61 8.10 3.53 7.52
CA SER A 61 8.75 3.66 6.20
C SER A 61 8.40 2.47 5.33
N LEU A 62 7.53 2.69 4.35
CA LEU A 62 7.19 1.73 3.29
C LEU A 62 8.22 1.75 2.16
N SER A 63 8.95 2.86 2.04
CA SER A 63 10.01 3.10 1.04
C SER A 63 11.38 2.51 1.41
N ASP A 64 11.55 1.88 2.58
CA ASP A 64 12.82 1.23 2.95
C ASP A 64 13.22 0.24 1.85
N LYS A 65 14.50 0.25 1.44
CA LYS A 65 15.05 -0.55 0.34
C LYS A 65 14.68 -2.04 0.45
N LYS A 66 14.46 -2.53 1.68
CA LYS A 66 13.95 -3.88 1.95
C LYS A 66 12.57 -4.15 1.36
N ALA A 67 11.63 -3.21 1.34
CA ALA A 67 10.30 -3.41 0.77
C ALA A 67 10.38 -3.54 -0.77
N MET A 68 11.19 -2.72 -1.43
CA MET A 68 11.37 -2.76 -2.88
C MET A 68 12.24 -3.93 -3.38
N SER A 69 13.19 -4.42 -2.56
CA SER A 69 14.14 -5.49 -2.93
C SER A 69 13.79 -6.88 -2.37
N GLN A 70 12.69 -7.03 -1.63
CA GLN A 70 12.26 -8.33 -1.11
C GLN A 70 11.82 -9.25 -2.26
N LYS A 71 12.20 -10.54 -2.20
CA LYS A 71 11.79 -11.58 -3.16
C LYS A 71 10.27 -11.63 -3.41
N THR A 72 9.50 -11.22 -2.41
CA THR A 72 8.06 -10.98 -2.47
C THR A 72 7.80 -9.51 -2.14
N SER A 73 7.67 -8.67 -3.16
CA SER A 73 7.35 -7.25 -2.96
C SER A 73 6.01 -7.12 -2.21
N PRO A 74 5.93 -6.32 -1.13
CA PRO A 74 4.67 -6.08 -0.43
C PRO A 74 3.67 -5.33 -1.33
N PHE A 75 4.15 -4.69 -2.39
CA PHE A 75 3.37 -3.92 -3.36
C PHE A 75 2.77 -4.78 -4.50
N ILE A 76 2.67 -6.10 -4.33
CA ILE A 76 2.04 -6.97 -5.34
C ILE A 76 0.52 -6.80 -5.33
N ASN A 77 -0.13 -6.87 -4.17
CA ASN A 77 -1.57 -6.72 -4.02
C ASN A 77 -1.92 -6.17 -2.63
N ILE A 78 -3.18 -5.77 -2.44
CA ILE A 78 -3.67 -5.14 -1.20
C ILE A 78 -3.51 -6.06 0.02
N ASN A 79 -3.76 -7.36 -0.14
CA ASN A 79 -3.56 -8.34 0.94
C ASN A 79 -2.12 -8.35 1.45
N SER A 80 -1.13 -8.47 0.56
CA SER A 80 0.29 -8.46 0.91
C SER A 80 0.71 -7.14 1.56
N LEU A 81 0.25 -6.01 1.00
CA LEU A 81 0.57 -4.69 1.54
C LEU A 81 -0.02 -4.48 2.93
N SER A 82 -1.27 -4.90 3.15
CA SER A 82 -1.93 -4.78 4.45
C SER A 82 -1.22 -5.59 5.54
N ARG A 83 -0.72 -6.79 5.20
CA ARG A 83 0.08 -7.61 6.11
C ARG A 83 1.42 -6.98 6.43
N TYR A 84 2.06 -6.36 5.43
CA TYR A 84 3.33 -5.66 5.63
C TYR A 84 3.16 -4.45 6.56
N ILE A 85 2.20 -3.56 6.28
CA ILE A 85 1.87 -2.41 7.14
C ILE A 85 1.54 -2.87 8.56
N GLN A 86 0.72 -3.92 8.69
CA GLN A 86 0.37 -4.46 10.01
C GLN A 86 1.61 -4.90 10.80
N LYS A 87 2.57 -5.53 10.13
CA LYS A 87 3.84 -5.91 10.76
C LYS A 87 4.64 -4.68 11.17
N SER A 88 4.81 -3.71 10.28
CA SER A 88 5.55 -2.47 10.56
C SER A 88 4.92 -1.63 11.67
N LEU A 89 3.61 -1.68 11.84
CA LEU A 89 2.91 -1.01 12.95
C LEU A 89 3.07 -1.73 14.29
N ASN A 90 3.47 -3.00 14.30
CA ASN A 90 3.65 -3.80 15.51
C ASN A 90 5.12 -3.94 15.94
N GLU A 91 6.06 -3.58 15.07
CA GLU A 91 7.47 -3.34 15.41
C GLU A 91 7.63 -2.00 16.14
#